data_AF-A0A972DG20-F1
#
_entry.id   AF-A0A972DG20-F1
#
_cell.length_a   1.000
_cell.length_b   1.000
_cell.length_c   1.000
_cell.angle_alpha   90.00
_cell.angle_beta   90.00
_cell.angle_gamma   90.00
#
_symmetry.space_group_name_H-M   'P 1'
#
loop_
_entity.id
_entity.type
_entity.pdbx_description
1 polymer ?
#
loop_
_entity_poly.entity_id
_entity_poly.type
_entity_poly.pdbx_seq_one_letter_code
_entity_poly.pdbx_strand_id
1 'polypeptide(L)'
;MKINAPKGTRDILPEEVFKWHYVEDVIKEVCNNFNYNQIRLPVFEHTELFQRGVGDTTDIVQKEMYTFEDKGGRSITLRPEGTAGVVRSYIEHGMSSRTSPVKLYYNITAYRYENVQKGRYREFNQFGVEAFGSNDPLMDVEVIMLMETILERLSLKDVALKINSIGCPLCRKEYNQILKAYLATRIEKMCENCRNRFEKNPLRILDCKEEKCKEEIKEAPLLADYLCKDCHDHFEEVKKGLDACQIPYEVDKMIVRGLDYYVKTVFEFVSENVGTQGTICGGGRYNGLVKLCGGPDEPGIGFAMGMERLIMELDSRNFVFPEPEQLKLFIASVGNETKHFVSSLTYMLRRKGIKCQNDVSGRSLKAQMKYADKMNARYVLVIGDEEVAKNEGSLKNMKTGETKTVALDRLYEELIQEECKICQKI
;
A
#
# COMPACT_ATOMS: atom_id res chain seq x y z
N MET A 1 9.29 10.57 32.44
CA MET A 1 8.07 10.27 31.66
C MET A 1 8.46 9.36 30.52
N LYS A 2 7.82 8.20 30.35
CA LYS A 2 8.13 7.28 29.23
C LYS A 2 7.59 7.89 27.94
N ILE A 3 8.42 8.03 26.91
CA ILE A 3 8.02 8.50 25.58
C ILE A 3 7.42 7.31 24.82
N ASN A 4 6.27 7.49 24.19
CA ASN A 4 5.57 6.48 23.40
C ASN A 4 5.23 7.04 22.01
N ALA A 5 4.93 6.15 21.06
CA ALA A 5 4.44 6.55 19.74
C ALA A 5 3.16 7.42 19.85
N PRO A 6 3.01 8.47 19.03
CA PRO A 6 1.79 9.27 18.98
C PRO A 6 0.55 8.42 18.70
N LYS A 7 -0.59 8.82 19.27
CA LYS A 7 -1.88 8.15 19.00
C LYS A 7 -2.17 8.13 17.50
N GLY A 8 -2.47 6.95 16.97
CA GLY A 8 -2.75 6.74 15.55
C GLY A 8 -1.51 6.50 14.69
N THR A 9 -0.34 6.33 15.30
CA THR A 9 0.90 5.86 14.66
C THR A 9 1.33 4.55 15.32
N ARG A 10 2.13 3.73 14.63
CA ARG A 10 2.67 2.48 15.19
C ARG A 10 3.97 2.09 14.52
N ASP A 11 4.84 1.44 15.29
CA ASP A 11 6.01 0.77 14.73
C ASP A 11 5.57 -0.57 14.10
N ILE A 12 6.10 -0.88 12.91
CA ILE A 12 5.97 -2.21 12.29
C ILE A 12 7.25 -2.98 12.64
N LEU A 13 7.11 -4.00 13.48
CA LEU A 13 8.24 -4.71 14.08
C LEU A 13 8.72 -5.89 13.21
N PRO A 14 9.91 -6.46 13.46
CA PRO A 14 10.43 -7.61 12.71
C PRO A 14 9.47 -8.81 12.61
N GLU A 15 8.63 -9.02 13.62
CA GLU A 15 7.61 -10.07 13.69
C GLU A 15 6.40 -9.81 12.77
N GLU A 16 6.30 -8.63 12.16
CA GLU A 16 5.22 -8.26 11.24
C GLU A 16 5.75 -7.82 9.86
N VAL A 17 6.87 -7.10 9.82
CA VAL A 17 7.38 -6.43 8.61
C VAL A 17 7.67 -7.39 7.46
N PHE A 18 7.94 -8.67 7.73
CA PHE A 18 8.14 -9.65 6.66
C PHE A 18 6.89 -9.85 5.79
N LYS A 19 5.68 -9.71 6.38
CA LYS A 19 4.41 -9.73 5.64
C LYS A 19 4.31 -8.55 4.68
N TRP A 20 4.80 -7.39 5.13
CA TRP A 20 4.85 -6.17 4.32
C TRP A 20 5.76 -6.36 3.12
N HIS A 21 7.00 -6.83 3.33
CA HIS A 21 7.93 -7.09 2.23
C HIS A 21 7.34 -8.07 1.20
N TYR A 22 6.68 -9.14 1.65
CA TYR A 22 6.04 -10.09 0.74
C TYR A 22 4.98 -9.42 -0.16
N VAL A 23 4.08 -8.62 0.44
CA VAL A 23 3.04 -7.91 -0.31
C VAL A 23 3.65 -6.87 -1.26
N GLU A 24 4.65 -6.12 -0.79
CA GLU A 24 5.36 -5.13 -1.59
C GLU A 24 6.09 -5.75 -2.79
N ASP A 25 6.69 -6.93 -2.61
CA ASP A 25 7.36 -7.67 -3.69
C ASP A 25 6.36 -8.15 -4.73
N VAL A 26 5.21 -8.70 -4.32
CA VAL A 26 4.11 -9.08 -5.23
C VAL A 26 3.61 -7.88 -6.02
N ILE A 27 3.33 -6.77 -5.34
CA ILE A 27 2.88 -5.52 -5.97
C ILE A 27 3.90 -5.03 -6.99
N LYS A 28 5.17 -5.01 -6.63
CA LYS A 28 6.26 -4.57 -7.50
C LYS A 28 6.38 -5.43 -8.76
N GLU A 29 6.28 -6.76 -8.61
CA GLU A 29 6.30 -7.69 -9.75
C GLU A 29 5.12 -7.44 -10.70
N VAL A 30 3.90 -7.28 -10.16
CA VAL A 30 2.72 -7.01 -10.99
C VAL A 30 2.82 -5.65 -11.69
N CYS A 31 3.24 -4.60 -10.98
CA CYS A 31 3.46 -3.28 -11.61
C CYS A 31 4.47 -3.36 -12.76
N ASN A 32 5.56 -4.11 -12.57
CA ASN A 32 6.57 -4.31 -13.62
C ASN A 32 6.00 -5.04 -14.84
N ASN A 33 5.16 -6.06 -14.63
CA ASN A 33 4.49 -6.79 -15.71
C ASN A 33 3.51 -5.91 -16.51
N PHE A 34 2.90 -4.92 -15.87
CA PHE A 34 2.02 -3.93 -16.49
C PHE A 34 2.76 -2.68 -17.00
N ASN A 35 4.09 -2.66 -16.91
CA ASN A 35 4.96 -1.54 -17.31
C ASN A 35 4.68 -0.22 -16.55
N TYR A 36 4.28 -0.33 -15.28
CA TYR A 36 4.21 0.81 -14.35
C TYR A 36 5.57 1.00 -13.67
N ASN A 37 6.08 2.24 -13.68
CA ASN A 37 7.39 2.58 -13.15
C ASN A 37 7.29 3.26 -11.79
N GLN A 38 8.19 2.93 -10.86
CA GLN A 38 8.12 3.51 -9.51
C GLN A 38 8.46 5.00 -9.52
N ILE A 39 7.64 5.80 -8.83
CA ILE A 39 7.94 7.18 -8.46
C ILE A 39 8.04 7.32 -6.94
N ARG A 40 8.91 8.23 -6.47
CA ARG A 40 9.06 8.57 -5.05
C ARG A 40 8.86 10.05 -4.85
N LEU A 41 8.02 10.39 -3.88
CA LEU A 41 7.59 11.76 -3.62
C LEU A 41 8.13 12.26 -2.27
N PRO A 42 8.35 13.58 -2.11
CA PRO A 42 8.55 14.21 -0.81
C PRO A 42 7.41 13.88 0.18
N VAL A 43 7.72 13.85 1.48
CA VAL A 43 6.73 13.59 2.56
C VAL A 43 5.80 14.78 2.75
N PHE A 44 6.32 16.00 2.59
CA PHE A 44 5.54 17.22 2.64
C PHE A 44 5.61 17.97 1.31
N GLU A 45 4.55 18.67 0.99
CA GLU A 45 4.41 19.53 -0.19
C GLU A 45 3.88 20.90 0.26
N HIS A 46 3.89 21.89 -0.64
CA HIS A 46 3.18 23.14 -0.39
C HIS A 46 1.69 22.88 -0.18
N THR A 47 1.10 23.50 0.86
CA THR A 47 -0.30 23.29 1.24
C THR A 47 -1.28 23.53 0.09
N GLU A 48 -0.98 24.50 -0.79
CA GLU A 48 -1.83 24.85 -1.93
C GLU A 48 -2.01 23.70 -2.94
N LEU A 49 -1.06 22.75 -3.00
CA LEU A 49 -1.18 21.57 -3.86
C LEU A 49 -2.40 20.73 -3.46
N PHE A 50 -2.59 20.50 -2.16
CA PHE A 50 -3.70 19.67 -1.68
C PHE A 50 -5.01 20.43 -1.67
N GLN A 51 -5.00 21.73 -1.38
CA GLN A 51 -6.20 22.59 -1.47
C GLN A 51 -6.78 22.56 -2.89
N ARG A 52 -5.93 22.78 -3.91
CA ARG A 52 -6.35 22.75 -5.32
C ARG A 52 -6.60 21.34 -5.85
N GLY A 53 -5.73 20.39 -5.48
CA GLY A 53 -5.74 19.05 -6.03
C GLY A 53 -6.86 18.18 -5.47
N VAL A 54 -7.01 18.13 -4.14
CA VAL A 54 -7.98 17.26 -3.44
C VAL A 54 -9.38 17.88 -3.46
N GLY A 55 -9.44 19.21 -3.29
CA GLY A 55 -10.65 20.04 -3.30
C GLY A 55 -10.98 20.65 -1.94
N ASP A 56 -11.23 21.96 -1.91
CA ASP A 56 -11.52 22.74 -0.69
C ASP A 56 -12.81 22.33 0.04
N THR A 57 -13.66 21.51 -0.58
CA THR A 57 -14.91 21.02 0.05
C THR A 57 -14.77 19.64 0.69
N THR A 58 -13.59 19.02 0.60
CA THR A 58 -13.33 17.69 1.16
C THR A 58 -13.08 17.76 2.67
N ASP A 59 -13.53 16.74 3.41
CA ASP A 59 -13.21 16.64 4.84
C ASP A 59 -11.69 16.55 5.05
N ILE A 60 -10.94 15.97 4.10
CA ILE A 60 -9.48 15.91 4.10
C ILE A 60 -8.89 17.32 4.19
N VAL A 61 -9.20 18.18 3.22
CA VAL A 61 -8.65 19.55 3.16
C VAL A 61 -9.16 20.41 4.32
N GLN A 62 -10.43 20.24 4.70
CA GLN A 62 -11.03 21.10 5.72
C GLN A 62 -10.61 20.78 7.14
N LYS A 63 -10.33 19.52 7.47
CA LYS A 63 -10.22 19.07 8.87
C LYS A 63 -9.10 18.06 9.14
N GLU A 64 -8.56 17.39 8.13
CA GLU A 64 -7.69 16.23 8.33
C GLU A 64 -6.23 16.43 7.91
N MET A 65 -5.85 17.56 7.32
CA MET A 65 -4.45 17.81 6.93
C MET A 65 -3.56 18.18 8.12
N TYR A 66 -2.37 17.58 8.18
CA TYR A 66 -1.29 18.01 9.07
C TYR A 66 -0.51 19.15 8.40
N THR A 67 -0.91 20.39 8.68
CA THR A 67 -0.32 21.60 8.10
C THR A 67 0.47 22.39 9.14
N PHE A 68 1.64 22.89 8.76
CA PHE A 68 2.51 23.70 9.61
C PHE A 68 3.31 24.69 8.78
N GLU A 69 3.85 25.72 9.44
CA GLU A 69 4.82 26.63 8.81
C GLU A 69 6.23 26.05 8.95
N ASP A 70 6.98 26.07 7.86
CA ASP A 70 8.40 25.78 7.92
C ASP A 70 9.19 26.96 8.54
N LYS A 71 10.49 26.78 8.76
CA LYS A 71 11.36 27.84 9.33
C LYS A 71 11.49 29.09 8.46
N GLY A 72 11.01 29.06 7.21
CA GLY A 72 10.93 30.19 6.29
C GLY A 72 9.55 30.83 6.22
N GLY A 73 8.59 30.42 7.05
CA GLY A 73 7.22 30.94 7.07
C GLY A 73 6.36 30.44 5.91
N ARG A 74 6.76 29.37 5.22
CA ARG A 74 5.97 28.77 4.13
C ARG A 74 5.01 27.73 4.71
N SER A 75 3.76 27.75 4.29
CA SER A 75 2.78 26.72 4.64
C SER A 75 3.09 25.42 3.90
N ILE A 76 3.33 24.37 4.66
CA ILE A 76 3.57 23.01 4.15
C ILE A 76 2.67 22.01 4.85
N THR A 77 2.36 20.93 4.14
CA THR A 77 1.45 19.89 4.61
C THR A 77 2.08 18.53 4.42
N LEU A 78 2.01 17.66 5.43
CA LEU A 78 2.30 16.23 5.25
C LEU A 78 1.29 15.64 4.28
N ARG A 79 1.75 14.93 3.25
CA ARG A 79 0.88 14.42 2.18
C ARG A 79 -0.26 13.55 2.75
N PRO A 80 -1.54 13.90 2.51
CA PRO A 80 -2.66 13.07 2.94
C PRO A 80 -2.99 11.95 1.94
N GLU A 81 -2.42 12.00 0.74
CA GLU A 81 -2.61 11.06 -0.36
C GLU A 81 -1.47 11.23 -1.40
N GLY A 82 -1.36 10.32 -2.38
CA GLY A 82 -0.27 10.29 -3.35
C GLY A 82 -0.53 10.95 -4.72
N THR A 83 -1.76 10.93 -5.21
CA THR A 83 -2.19 11.41 -6.54
C THR A 83 -1.71 12.84 -6.81
N ALA A 84 -1.99 13.80 -5.93
CA ALA A 84 -1.63 15.20 -6.15
C ALA A 84 -0.11 15.39 -6.20
N GLY A 85 0.65 14.64 -5.41
CA GLY A 85 2.11 14.64 -5.47
C GLY A 85 2.65 14.05 -6.79
N VAL A 86 2.03 12.98 -7.30
CA VAL A 86 2.36 12.44 -8.63
C VAL A 86 2.04 13.46 -9.72
N VAL A 87 0.86 14.10 -9.66
CA VAL A 87 0.45 15.15 -10.61
C VAL A 87 1.43 16.32 -10.60
N ARG A 88 1.83 16.81 -9.41
CA ARG A 88 2.82 17.87 -9.27
C ARG A 88 4.13 17.47 -9.94
N SER A 89 4.62 16.26 -9.68
CA SER A 89 5.86 15.76 -10.29
C SER A 89 5.74 15.58 -11.81
N TYR A 90 4.59 15.10 -12.29
CA TYR A 90 4.27 14.96 -13.71
C TYR A 90 4.38 16.31 -14.44
N ILE A 91 3.86 17.38 -13.83
CA ILE A 91 3.93 18.75 -14.34
C ILE A 91 5.36 19.29 -14.27
N GLU A 92 5.98 19.23 -13.09
CA GLU A 92 7.32 19.80 -12.83
C GLU A 92 8.40 19.23 -13.76
N HIS A 93 8.30 17.94 -14.09
CA HIS A 93 9.28 17.27 -14.95
C HIS A 93 8.83 17.14 -16.40
N GLY A 94 7.80 17.90 -16.82
CA GLY A 94 7.32 17.95 -18.20
C GLY A 94 6.96 16.58 -18.76
N MET A 95 6.40 15.69 -17.93
CA MET A 95 6.17 14.29 -18.31
C MET A 95 5.13 14.13 -19.41
N SER A 96 4.27 15.14 -19.65
CA SER A 96 3.36 15.18 -20.81
C SER A 96 4.07 15.19 -22.16
N SER A 97 5.33 15.60 -22.20
CA SER A 97 6.15 15.54 -23.42
C SER A 97 6.80 14.17 -23.67
N ARG A 98 6.66 13.21 -22.75
CA ARG A 98 7.21 11.86 -22.87
C ARG A 98 6.26 10.97 -23.67
N THR A 99 6.71 9.75 -23.96
CA THR A 99 5.85 8.72 -24.57
C THR A 99 4.64 8.45 -23.68
N SER A 100 3.45 8.67 -24.24
CA SER A 100 2.16 8.41 -23.59
C SER A 100 1.68 6.97 -23.88
N PRO A 101 0.94 6.32 -22.95
CA PRO A 101 0.60 6.79 -21.61
C PRO A 101 1.79 6.72 -20.65
N VAL A 102 1.85 7.68 -19.71
CA VAL A 102 2.82 7.67 -18.61
C VAL A 102 2.21 6.89 -17.44
N LYS A 103 2.81 5.74 -17.11
CA LYS A 103 2.32 4.79 -16.11
C LYS A 103 3.26 4.75 -14.90
N LEU A 104 2.76 5.19 -13.74
CA LEU A 104 3.55 5.37 -12.53
C LEU A 104 2.91 4.64 -11.36
N TYR A 105 3.71 4.13 -10.43
CA TYR A 105 3.22 3.64 -9.16
C TYR A 105 4.05 4.16 -7.99
N TYR A 106 3.45 4.20 -6.81
CA TYR A 106 4.11 4.62 -5.59
C TYR A 106 3.73 3.71 -4.41
N ASN A 107 4.62 3.63 -3.43
CA ASN A 107 4.35 3.07 -2.12
C ASN A 107 4.88 4.08 -1.09
N ILE A 108 4.00 4.73 -0.35
CA ILE A 108 4.29 5.90 0.48
C ILE A 108 3.62 5.78 1.85
N THR A 109 4.17 6.49 2.83
CA THR A 109 3.38 6.88 4.02
C THR A 109 2.48 8.08 3.69
N ALA A 110 1.28 8.13 4.25
CA ALA A 110 0.35 9.24 4.14
C ALA A 110 -0.23 9.59 5.51
N TYR A 111 -0.65 10.85 5.67
CA TYR A 111 -0.97 11.43 6.97
C TYR A 111 -2.35 12.11 6.97
N ARG A 112 -3.26 11.62 7.82
CA ARG A 112 -4.62 12.21 7.98
C ARG A 112 -4.98 12.30 9.45
N TYR A 113 -5.47 13.46 9.90
CA TYR A 113 -5.95 13.69 11.25
C TYR A 113 -7.35 13.07 11.46
N GLU A 114 -7.53 11.82 11.03
CA GLU A 114 -8.79 11.10 11.17
C GLU A 114 -8.97 10.55 12.59
N ASN A 115 -10.20 10.18 12.92
CA ASN A 115 -10.52 9.39 14.10
C ASN A 115 -9.93 7.98 13.96
N VAL A 116 -9.04 7.61 14.89
CA VAL A 116 -8.34 6.33 14.88
C VAL A 116 -9.33 5.18 15.11
N GLN A 117 -9.33 4.21 14.21
CA GLN A 117 -10.14 3.00 14.24
C GLN A 117 -9.33 1.82 13.70
N LYS A 118 -9.86 0.59 13.79
CA LYS A 118 -9.19 -0.60 13.23
C LYS A 118 -8.99 -0.41 11.71
N GLY A 119 -7.73 -0.47 11.25
CA GLY A 119 -7.37 -0.21 9.85
C GLY A 119 -7.54 1.24 9.39
N ARG A 120 -7.63 2.21 10.33
CA ARG A 120 -7.60 3.65 10.06
C ARG A 120 -6.65 4.34 11.03
N TYR A 121 -5.49 4.71 10.52
CA TYR A 121 -4.40 5.32 11.26
C TYR A 121 -4.21 6.77 10.84
N ARG A 122 -3.50 7.54 11.66
CA ARG A 122 -3.14 8.92 11.35
C ARG A 122 -1.89 9.01 10.50
N GLU A 123 -0.99 8.06 10.64
CA GLU A 123 0.04 7.70 9.68
C GLU A 123 -0.29 6.30 9.17
N PHE A 124 -0.43 6.16 7.86
CA PHE A 124 -0.74 4.88 7.21
C PHE A 124 0.07 4.74 5.92
N ASN A 125 0.16 3.54 5.40
CA ASN A 125 0.90 3.24 4.18
C ASN A 125 -0.07 3.07 3.01
N GLN A 126 0.23 3.74 1.92
CA GLN A 126 -0.59 3.78 0.72
C GLN A 126 0.23 3.33 -0.47
N PHE A 127 -0.26 2.27 -1.13
CA PHE A 127 0.15 1.93 -2.48
C PHE A 127 -0.84 2.57 -3.45
N GLY A 128 -0.35 3.06 -4.59
CA GLY A 128 -1.21 3.57 -5.64
C GLY A 128 -0.54 3.56 -7.00
N VAL A 129 -1.36 3.64 -8.04
CA VAL A 129 -0.94 3.71 -9.44
C VAL A 129 -1.63 4.88 -10.12
N GLU A 130 -0.94 5.53 -11.05
CA GLU A 130 -1.44 6.65 -11.82
C GLU A 130 -1.03 6.46 -13.29
N ALA A 131 -2.00 6.55 -14.20
CA ALA A 131 -1.82 6.51 -15.64
C ALA A 131 -2.30 7.82 -16.26
N PHE A 132 -1.42 8.50 -17.00
CA PHE A 132 -1.70 9.80 -17.60
C PHE A 132 -1.59 9.77 -19.13
N GLY A 133 -2.33 10.66 -19.80
CA GLY A 133 -2.20 10.90 -21.23
C GLY A 133 -3.06 10.01 -22.14
N SER A 134 -3.96 9.19 -21.58
CA SER A 134 -4.97 8.44 -22.34
C SER A 134 -6.41 8.71 -21.85
N ASN A 135 -7.28 9.02 -22.82
CA ASN A 135 -8.74 9.13 -22.64
C ASN A 135 -9.50 7.85 -23.02
N ASP A 136 -8.77 6.83 -23.48
CA ASP A 136 -9.38 5.57 -23.91
C ASP A 136 -9.95 4.81 -22.69
N PRO A 137 -11.21 4.34 -22.74
CA PRO A 137 -11.81 3.51 -21.69
C PRO A 137 -10.98 2.28 -21.32
N LEU A 138 -10.20 1.72 -22.26
CA LEU A 138 -9.34 0.58 -22.00
C LEU A 138 -8.21 0.91 -21.01
N MET A 139 -7.89 2.19 -20.81
CA MET A 139 -6.97 2.57 -19.74
C MET A 139 -7.57 2.37 -18.36
N ASP A 140 -8.88 2.61 -18.20
CA ASP A 140 -9.61 2.33 -16.97
C ASP A 140 -9.66 0.84 -16.70
N VAL A 141 -9.90 0.04 -17.74
CA VAL A 141 -9.88 -1.43 -17.66
C VAL A 141 -8.51 -1.93 -17.25
N GLU A 142 -7.43 -1.42 -17.83
CA GLU A 142 -6.06 -1.85 -17.47
C GLU A 142 -5.71 -1.53 -16.01
N VAL A 143 -6.10 -0.35 -15.51
CA VAL A 143 -5.88 0.03 -14.11
C VAL A 143 -6.65 -0.90 -13.16
N ILE A 144 -7.88 -1.29 -13.52
CA ILE A 144 -8.67 -2.27 -12.76
C ILE A 144 -8.04 -3.67 -12.83
N MET A 145 -7.62 -4.11 -14.02
CA MET A 145 -6.92 -5.39 -14.23
C MET A 145 -5.64 -5.51 -13.37
N LEU A 146 -4.89 -4.42 -13.23
CA LEU A 146 -3.68 -4.39 -12.41
C LEU A 146 -4.03 -4.71 -10.94
N MET A 147 -5.05 -4.07 -10.40
CA MET A 147 -5.50 -4.32 -9.03
C MET A 147 -6.06 -5.74 -8.86
N GLU A 148 -6.88 -6.21 -9.81
CA GLU A 148 -7.40 -7.59 -9.83
C GLU A 148 -6.25 -8.61 -9.81
N THR A 149 -5.23 -8.41 -10.64
CA THR A 149 -4.04 -9.28 -10.70
C THR A 149 -3.29 -9.30 -9.37
N ILE A 150 -3.16 -8.16 -8.68
CA ILE A 150 -2.57 -8.11 -7.34
C ILE A 150 -3.38 -8.96 -6.35
N LEU A 151 -4.70 -8.82 -6.34
CA LEU A 151 -5.58 -9.59 -5.45
C LEU A 151 -5.50 -11.08 -5.73
N GLU A 152 -5.51 -11.49 -7.00
CA GLU A 152 -5.35 -12.89 -7.40
C GLU A 152 -4.02 -13.48 -6.95
N ARG A 153 -2.90 -12.76 -7.15
CA ARG A 153 -1.55 -13.19 -6.70
C ARG A 153 -1.45 -13.32 -5.18
N LEU A 154 -2.23 -12.53 -4.45
CA LEU A 154 -2.37 -12.60 -3.01
C LEU A 154 -3.46 -13.58 -2.56
N SER A 155 -4.06 -14.33 -3.48
CA SER A 155 -5.13 -15.31 -3.22
C SER A 155 -6.39 -14.71 -2.55
N LEU A 156 -6.67 -13.42 -2.81
CA LEU A 156 -7.84 -12.70 -2.33
C LEU A 156 -8.98 -12.73 -3.36
N LYS A 157 -9.70 -13.87 -3.40
CA LYS A 157 -10.76 -14.10 -4.41
C LYS A 157 -12.15 -13.56 -4.03
N ASP A 158 -12.40 -13.29 -2.76
CA ASP A 158 -13.71 -12.81 -2.27
C ASP A 158 -13.69 -11.30 -2.03
N VAL A 159 -13.09 -10.56 -2.96
CA VAL A 159 -13.10 -9.10 -2.97
C VAL A 159 -13.87 -8.68 -4.21
N ALA A 160 -15.03 -8.08 -4.02
CA ALA A 160 -15.92 -7.73 -5.12
C ALA A 160 -15.49 -6.40 -5.75
N LEU A 161 -15.31 -6.39 -7.07
CA LEU A 161 -15.20 -5.16 -7.84
C LEU A 161 -16.57 -4.51 -7.99
N LYS A 162 -16.71 -3.28 -7.52
CA LYS A 162 -17.87 -2.43 -7.73
C LYS A 162 -17.49 -1.25 -8.59
N ILE A 163 -18.25 -0.97 -9.65
CA ILE A 163 -17.98 0.12 -10.59
C ILE A 163 -19.17 1.09 -10.69
N ASN A 164 -18.87 2.33 -11.03
CA ASN A 164 -19.87 3.36 -11.34
C ASN A 164 -19.28 4.40 -12.30
N SER A 165 -20.13 5.28 -12.84
CA SER A 165 -19.72 6.50 -13.51
C SER A 165 -20.34 7.72 -12.85
N ILE A 166 -19.50 8.68 -12.46
CA ILE A 166 -19.91 9.96 -11.86
C ILE A 166 -19.90 11.10 -12.88
N GLY A 167 -19.97 10.76 -14.17
CA GLY A 167 -20.10 11.69 -15.29
C GLY A 167 -18.98 12.73 -15.41
N CYS A 168 -19.17 13.67 -16.32
CA CYS A 168 -18.27 14.81 -16.53
C CYS A 168 -18.89 16.10 -15.95
N PRO A 169 -18.18 17.25 -16.00
CA PRO A 169 -18.72 18.53 -15.53
C PRO A 169 -20.08 18.90 -16.14
N LEU A 170 -20.36 18.50 -17.39
CA LEU A 170 -21.67 18.71 -18.03
C LEU A 170 -22.77 17.90 -17.33
N CYS A 171 -22.54 16.60 -17.13
CA CYS A 171 -23.49 15.71 -16.43
C CYS A 171 -23.78 16.24 -15.01
N ARG A 172 -22.74 16.66 -14.29
CA ARG A 172 -22.85 17.20 -12.93
C ARG A 172 -23.65 18.48 -12.86
N LYS A 173 -23.52 19.37 -13.85
CA LYS A 173 -24.28 20.63 -13.88
C LYS A 173 -25.78 20.36 -13.94
N GLU A 174 -26.20 19.48 -14.83
CA GLU A 174 -27.61 19.11 -15.00
C GLU A 174 -28.12 18.34 -13.79
N TYR A 175 -27.38 17.32 -13.36
CA TYR A 175 -27.74 16.50 -12.20
C TYR A 175 -27.81 17.30 -10.90
N ASN A 176 -26.93 18.29 -10.68
CA ASN A 176 -26.99 19.13 -9.49
C ASN A 176 -28.30 19.91 -9.39
N GLN A 177 -28.91 20.32 -10.52
CA GLN A 177 -30.22 20.98 -10.50
C GLN A 177 -31.31 20.01 -10.06
N ILE A 178 -31.27 18.78 -10.58
CA ILE A 178 -32.20 17.70 -10.24
C ILE A 178 -32.06 17.34 -8.75
N LEU A 179 -30.84 17.15 -8.27
CA LEU A 179 -30.54 16.81 -6.88
C LEU A 179 -30.93 17.95 -5.93
N LYS A 180 -30.66 19.21 -6.29
CA LYS A 180 -31.10 20.37 -5.48
C LYS A 180 -32.62 20.44 -5.39
N ALA A 181 -33.34 20.21 -6.49
CA ALA A 181 -34.80 20.18 -6.49
C ALA A 181 -35.35 19.06 -5.58
N TYR A 182 -34.74 17.87 -5.62
CA TYR A 182 -35.08 16.76 -4.74
C TYR A 182 -34.82 17.08 -3.27
N LEU A 183 -33.67 17.66 -2.96
CA LEU A 183 -33.25 17.96 -1.58
C LEU A 183 -33.94 19.18 -0.97
N ALA A 184 -34.43 20.12 -1.77
CA ALA A 184 -35.02 21.39 -1.28
C ALA A 184 -36.15 21.18 -0.25
N THR A 185 -36.96 20.13 -0.41
CA THR A 185 -38.06 19.81 0.51
C THR A 185 -37.63 18.98 1.73
N ARG A 186 -36.37 18.55 1.76
CA ARG A 186 -35.81 17.62 2.76
C ARG A 186 -34.69 18.23 3.59
N ILE A 187 -34.03 19.26 3.08
CA ILE A 187 -32.77 19.78 3.59
C ILE A 187 -32.83 20.24 5.05
N GLU A 188 -33.98 20.78 5.49
CA GLU A 188 -34.18 21.22 6.88
C GLU A 188 -34.13 20.08 7.91
N LYS A 189 -34.42 18.85 7.48
CA LYS A 189 -34.37 17.65 8.34
C LYS A 189 -32.96 17.07 8.44
N MET A 190 -32.05 17.50 7.57
CA MET A 190 -30.70 16.96 7.47
C MET A 190 -29.75 17.59 8.51
N CYS A 191 -28.53 17.07 8.58
CA CYS A 191 -27.51 17.61 9.48
C CYS A 191 -26.96 18.97 8.99
N GLU A 192 -26.33 19.71 9.90
CA GLU A 192 -25.77 21.02 9.61
C GLU A 192 -24.75 20.99 8.46
N ASN A 193 -23.91 19.95 8.42
CA ASN A 193 -22.96 19.76 7.32
C ASN A 193 -23.68 19.58 5.97
N CYS A 194 -24.78 18.83 5.92
CA CYS A 194 -25.54 18.66 4.68
C CYS A 194 -26.22 19.95 4.26
N ARG A 195 -26.78 20.73 5.20
CA ARG A 195 -27.32 22.07 4.92
C ARG A 195 -26.28 23.00 4.31
N ASN A 196 -25.05 22.98 4.83
CA ASN A 196 -23.93 23.74 4.26
C ASN A 196 -23.48 23.22 2.88
N ARG A 197 -23.49 21.89 2.68
CA ARG A 197 -23.12 21.25 1.40
C ARG A 197 -24.16 21.50 0.31
N PHE A 198 -25.42 21.73 0.66
CA PHE A 198 -26.51 21.96 -0.29
C PHE A 198 -26.19 23.07 -1.28
N GLU A 199 -25.59 24.18 -0.83
CA GLU A 199 -25.23 25.25 -1.76
C GLU A 199 -23.91 25.03 -2.48
N LYS A 200 -22.91 24.50 -1.78
CA LYS A 200 -21.53 24.39 -2.30
C LYS A 200 -21.31 23.17 -3.18
N ASN A 201 -21.73 21.99 -2.72
CA ASN A 201 -21.48 20.71 -3.37
C ASN A 201 -22.55 19.67 -2.97
N PRO A 202 -23.75 19.70 -3.59
CA PRO A 202 -24.87 18.81 -3.26
C PRO A 202 -24.52 17.33 -3.32
N LEU A 203 -23.60 16.92 -4.22
CA LEU A 203 -23.15 15.53 -4.37
C LEU A 203 -22.63 14.94 -3.06
N ARG A 204 -21.97 15.77 -2.23
CA ARG A 204 -21.41 15.36 -0.93
C ARG A 204 -22.46 15.03 0.13
N ILE A 205 -23.73 15.33 -0.14
CA ILE A 205 -24.83 14.95 0.73
C ILE A 205 -25.10 13.44 0.60
N LEU A 206 -24.85 12.86 -0.58
CA LEU A 206 -25.05 11.43 -0.84
C LEU A 206 -24.07 10.54 -0.05
N ASP A 207 -22.93 11.08 0.38
CA ASP A 207 -21.93 10.40 1.22
C ASP A 207 -22.14 10.64 2.73
N CYS A 208 -23.27 11.21 3.14
CA CYS A 208 -23.50 11.50 4.55
C CYS A 208 -23.66 10.21 5.37
N LYS A 209 -22.93 10.13 6.48
CA LYS A 209 -22.97 8.96 7.39
C LYS A 209 -24.04 9.05 8.47
N GLU A 210 -24.71 10.20 8.62
CA GLU A 210 -25.77 10.38 9.62
C GLU A 210 -27.07 9.70 9.18
N GLU A 211 -27.66 8.90 10.07
CA GLU A 211 -28.82 8.06 9.76
C GLU A 211 -30.03 8.87 9.26
N LYS A 212 -30.30 10.03 9.88
CA LYS A 212 -31.36 10.95 9.43
C LYS A 212 -31.14 11.47 8.01
N CYS A 213 -29.88 11.66 7.61
CA CYS A 213 -29.56 12.12 6.26
C CYS A 213 -29.70 10.98 5.26
N LYS A 214 -29.26 9.76 5.64
CA LYS A 214 -29.40 8.56 4.82
C LYS A 214 -30.85 8.26 4.46
N GLU A 215 -31.77 8.41 5.40
CA GLU A 215 -33.20 8.21 5.14
C GLU A 215 -33.73 9.22 4.11
N GLU A 216 -33.30 10.48 4.20
CA GLU A 216 -33.75 11.53 3.27
C GLU A 216 -33.16 11.41 1.86
N ILE A 217 -32.04 10.70 1.67
CA ILE A 217 -31.40 10.48 0.35
C ILE A 217 -31.69 9.11 -0.25
N LYS A 218 -32.46 8.27 0.43
CA LYS A 218 -32.71 6.87 0.02
C LYS A 218 -33.29 6.74 -1.40
N GLU A 219 -34.12 7.69 -1.79
CA GLU A 219 -34.74 7.76 -3.13
C GLU A 219 -34.14 8.90 -3.97
N ALA A 220 -32.94 9.38 -3.63
CA ALA A 220 -32.31 10.43 -4.39
C ALA A 220 -32.07 9.96 -5.83
N PRO A 221 -32.32 10.83 -6.84
CA PRO A 221 -31.96 10.52 -8.21
C PRO A 221 -30.46 10.23 -8.27
N LEU A 222 -30.01 9.27 -9.10
CA LEU A 222 -28.61 8.85 -9.15
C LEU A 222 -27.93 9.40 -10.41
N LEU A 223 -26.74 9.96 -10.27
CA LEU A 223 -26.01 10.60 -11.38
C LEU A 223 -25.79 9.66 -12.58
N ALA A 224 -25.62 8.36 -12.32
CA ALA A 224 -25.46 7.34 -13.34
C ALA A 224 -26.65 7.25 -14.32
N ASP A 225 -27.84 7.72 -13.94
CA ASP A 225 -29.03 7.74 -14.80
C ASP A 225 -29.13 9.01 -15.67
N TYR A 226 -28.26 9.99 -15.44
CA TYR A 226 -28.25 11.30 -16.12
C TYR A 226 -26.91 11.59 -16.80
N LEU A 227 -26.24 10.55 -17.29
CA LEU A 227 -24.98 10.68 -18.02
C LEU A 227 -25.24 11.24 -19.41
N CYS A 228 -24.37 12.17 -19.86
CA CYS A 228 -24.31 12.54 -21.27
C CYS A 228 -23.83 11.35 -22.11
N LYS A 229 -24.10 11.39 -23.42
CA LYS A 229 -23.75 10.32 -24.37
C LYS A 229 -22.29 9.87 -24.25
N ASP A 230 -21.35 10.81 -24.18
CA ASP A 230 -19.91 10.47 -24.10
C ASP A 230 -19.54 9.72 -22.81
N CYS A 231 -20.17 10.06 -21.68
CA CYS A 231 -19.91 9.39 -20.41
C CYS A 231 -20.59 8.03 -20.32
N HIS A 232 -21.78 7.91 -20.91
CA HIS A 232 -22.49 6.65 -21.07
C HIS A 232 -21.66 5.69 -21.94
N ASP A 233 -21.30 6.10 -23.15
CA ASP A 233 -20.55 5.27 -24.11
C ASP A 233 -19.19 4.86 -23.53
N HIS A 234 -18.48 5.77 -22.86
CA HIS A 234 -17.25 5.44 -22.17
C HIS A 234 -17.45 4.35 -21.11
N PHE A 235 -18.50 4.44 -20.29
CA PHE A 235 -18.77 3.46 -19.25
C PHE A 235 -19.20 2.10 -19.81
N GLU A 236 -19.95 2.08 -20.93
CA GLU A 236 -20.26 0.86 -21.65
C GLU A 236 -19.00 0.17 -22.21
N GLU A 237 -18.03 0.93 -22.74
CA GLU A 237 -16.75 0.36 -23.20
C GLU A 237 -15.90 -0.17 -22.04
N VAL A 238 -15.91 0.47 -20.86
CA VAL A 238 -15.28 -0.09 -19.66
C VAL A 238 -15.90 -1.45 -19.31
N LYS A 239 -17.23 -1.54 -19.26
CA LYS A 239 -17.94 -2.79 -18.97
C LYS A 239 -17.60 -3.89 -19.97
N LYS A 240 -17.64 -3.60 -21.27
CA LYS A 240 -17.25 -4.56 -22.33
C LYS A 240 -15.81 -5.04 -22.18
N GLY A 241 -14.88 -4.14 -21.84
CA GLY A 241 -13.49 -4.51 -21.61
C GLY A 241 -13.32 -5.43 -20.40
N LEU A 242 -14.01 -5.14 -19.29
CA LEU A 242 -14.04 -6.02 -18.12
C LEU A 242 -14.65 -7.40 -18.43
N ASP A 243 -15.76 -7.43 -19.18
CA ASP A 243 -16.40 -8.67 -19.65
C ASP A 243 -15.44 -9.49 -20.52
N ALA A 244 -14.71 -8.83 -21.43
CA ALA A 244 -13.72 -9.48 -22.30
C ALA A 244 -12.53 -10.07 -21.52
N CYS A 245 -12.14 -9.42 -20.42
CA CYS A 245 -11.13 -9.90 -19.49
C CYS A 245 -11.67 -10.93 -18.47
N GLN A 246 -12.97 -11.23 -18.50
CA GLN A 246 -13.65 -12.12 -17.55
C GLN A 246 -13.54 -11.66 -16.09
N ILE A 247 -13.45 -10.33 -15.87
CA ILE A 247 -13.40 -9.75 -14.52
C ILE A 247 -14.84 -9.52 -14.04
N PRO A 248 -15.31 -10.21 -13.00
CA PRO A 248 -16.66 -10.00 -12.47
C PRO A 248 -16.77 -8.63 -11.80
N TYR A 249 -17.87 -7.91 -12.03
CA TYR A 249 -18.15 -6.63 -11.39
C TYR A 249 -19.64 -6.45 -11.06
N GLU A 250 -19.90 -5.59 -10.08
CA GLU A 250 -21.24 -5.07 -9.77
C GLU A 250 -21.31 -3.58 -10.13
N VAL A 251 -22.41 -3.14 -10.74
CA VAL A 251 -22.65 -1.71 -10.96
C VAL A 251 -23.34 -1.13 -9.72
N ASP A 252 -22.56 -0.45 -8.88
CA ASP A 252 -23.04 0.22 -7.67
C ASP A 252 -23.17 1.72 -7.90
N LYS A 253 -24.38 2.15 -8.25
CA LYS A 253 -24.70 3.56 -8.54
C LYS A 253 -24.54 4.50 -7.35
N MET A 254 -24.39 3.96 -6.13
CA MET A 254 -24.22 4.74 -4.90
C MET A 254 -22.75 5.13 -4.66
N ILE A 255 -21.79 4.62 -5.44
CA ILE A 255 -20.39 5.02 -5.30
C ILE A 255 -20.27 6.51 -5.62
N VAL A 256 -20.06 7.29 -4.56
CA VAL A 256 -19.65 8.68 -4.58
C VAL A 256 -18.27 8.79 -3.96
N ARG A 257 -17.38 9.57 -4.58
CA ARG A 257 -15.98 9.65 -4.13
C ARG A 257 -15.74 10.78 -3.15
N GLY A 258 -14.87 10.48 -2.19
CA GLY A 258 -14.40 11.40 -1.17
C GLY A 258 -13.55 12.57 -1.71
N LEU A 259 -13.23 12.60 -3.01
CA LEU A 259 -12.37 13.58 -3.66
C LEU A 259 -13.11 14.21 -4.85
N ASP A 260 -13.09 15.53 -4.97
CA ASP A 260 -13.96 16.25 -5.92
C ASP A 260 -13.49 16.13 -7.38
N TYR A 261 -12.21 15.78 -7.57
CA TYR A 261 -11.53 15.75 -8.87
C TYR A 261 -11.91 14.58 -9.77
N TYR A 262 -12.59 13.54 -9.25
CA TYR A 262 -12.96 12.39 -10.06
C TYR A 262 -13.96 12.79 -11.15
N VAL A 263 -13.96 12.09 -12.28
CA VAL A 263 -14.93 12.19 -13.39
C VAL A 263 -15.04 10.83 -14.08
N LYS A 264 -16.14 10.58 -14.79
CA LYS A 264 -16.39 9.30 -15.48
C LYS A 264 -16.25 8.11 -14.49
N THR A 265 -15.45 7.11 -14.83
CA THR A 265 -15.29 5.87 -14.09
C THR A 265 -14.83 6.08 -12.65
N VAL A 266 -15.48 5.41 -11.73
CA VAL A 266 -15.01 5.18 -10.35
C VAL A 266 -15.24 3.73 -10.00
N PHE A 267 -14.35 3.15 -9.20
CA PHE A 267 -14.44 1.74 -8.84
C PHE A 267 -13.85 1.42 -7.47
N GLU A 268 -14.49 0.54 -6.72
CA GLU A 268 -14.02 0.04 -5.43
C GLU A 268 -13.81 -1.47 -5.48
N PHE A 269 -12.79 -1.92 -4.77
CA PHE A 269 -12.66 -3.33 -4.39
C PHE A 269 -13.09 -3.46 -2.94
N VAL A 270 -14.17 -4.19 -2.71
CA VAL A 270 -14.87 -4.27 -1.43
C VAL A 270 -14.75 -5.67 -0.85
N SER A 271 -14.31 -5.76 0.40
CA SER A 271 -14.33 -7.00 1.17
C SER A 271 -15.58 -7.09 2.03
N GLU A 272 -16.20 -8.26 2.04
CA GLU A 272 -17.33 -8.58 2.92
C GLU A 272 -16.88 -9.23 4.25
N ASN A 273 -15.57 -9.39 4.45
CA ASN A 273 -15.04 -10.13 5.59
C ASN A 273 -15.23 -9.39 6.92
N VAL A 274 -15.57 -10.16 7.97
CA VAL A 274 -15.86 -9.64 9.30
C VAL A 274 -14.60 -9.03 9.92
N GLY A 275 -14.60 -7.71 10.09
CA GLY A 275 -13.50 -6.95 10.71
C GLY A 275 -12.61 -6.15 9.74
N THR A 276 -12.74 -6.39 8.44
CA THR A 276 -12.17 -5.61 7.32
C THR A 276 -13.23 -5.11 6.36
N GLN A 277 -14.51 -5.37 6.65
CA GLN A 277 -15.69 -4.98 5.88
C GLN A 277 -15.56 -3.56 5.30
N GLY A 278 -15.78 -3.47 3.99
CA GLY A 278 -15.72 -2.24 3.22
C GLY A 278 -14.56 -2.19 2.23
N THR A 279 -14.25 -0.97 1.79
CA THR A 279 -13.31 -0.71 0.70
C THR A 279 -11.86 -1.04 1.10
N ILE A 280 -11.20 -1.88 0.30
CA ILE A 280 -9.75 -2.17 0.36
C ILE A 280 -8.98 -1.22 -0.56
N CYS A 281 -9.48 -1.07 -1.78
CA CYS A 281 -8.91 -0.22 -2.81
C CYS A 281 -10.00 0.64 -3.43
N GLY A 282 -9.68 1.90 -3.71
CA GLY A 282 -10.55 2.81 -4.42
C GLY A 282 -9.79 3.60 -5.47
N GLY A 283 -10.38 3.67 -6.67
CA GLY A 283 -9.84 4.46 -7.76
C GLY A 283 -10.92 5.06 -8.64
N GLY A 284 -10.46 5.63 -9.74
CA GLY A 284 -11.26 6.25 -10.77
C GLY A 284 -10.49 7.22 -11.64
N ARG A 285 -11.16 7.72 -12.67
CA ARG A 285 -10.64 8.69 -13.62
C ARG A 285 -10.79 10.11 -13.06
N TYR A 286 -9.82 10.98 -13.34
CA TYR A 286 -9.73 12.32 -12.76
C TYR A 286 -9.24 13.36 -13.77
N ASN A 287 -9.69 13.24 -15.03
CA ASN A 287 -9.39 14.22 -16.07
C ASN A 287 -9.65 15.66 -15.59
N GLY A 288 -8.69 16.55 -15.86
CA GLY A 288 -8.72 17.94 -15.41
C GLY A 288 -7.95 18.20 -14.12
N LEU A 289 -7.59 17.17 -13.34
CA LEU A 289 -6.75 17.35 -12.14
C LEU A 289 -5.39 17.97 -12.47
N VAL A 290 -4.74 17.52 -13.55
CA VAL A 290 -3.44 18.08 -14.00
C VAL A 290 -3.56 19.58 -14.26
N LYS A 291 -4.65 20.00 -14.93
CA LYS A 291 -4.96 21.41 -15.21
C LYS A 291 -5.26 22.20 -13.93
N LEU A 292 -6.01 21.62 -12.99
CA LEU A 292 -6.30 22.24 -11.68
C LEU A 292 -5.02 22.50 -10.87
N CYS A 293 -4.02 21.63 -11.01
CA CYS A 293 -2.70 21.79 -10.41
C CYS A 293 -1.76 22.71 -11.20
N GLY A 294 -2.24 23.41 -12.25
CA GLY A 294 -1.47 24.37 -13.04
C GLY A 294 -0.70 23.78 -14.22
N GLY A 295 -0.99 22.53 -14.59
CA GLY A 295 -0.40 21.85 -15.75
C GLY A 295 -1.25 21.91 -17.03
N PRO A 296 -0.86 21.17 -18.07
CA PRO A 296 -1.67 20.98 -19.26
C PRO A 296 -2.96 20.19 -18.99
N ASP A 297 -3.91 20.25 -19.93
CA ASP A 297 -5.19 19.54 -19.84
C ASP A 297 -5.02 18.06 -20.22
N GLU A 298 -4.40 17.30 -19.31
CA GLU A 298 -4.10 15.88 -19.49
C GLU A 298 -5.10 14.99 -18.75
N PRO A 299 -5.54 13.89 -19.38
CA PRO A 299 -6.37 12.90 -18.71
C PRO A 299 -5.54 12.05 -17.74
N GLY A 300 -6.20 11.52 -16.72
CA GLY A 300 -5.56 10.63 -15.77
C GLY A 300 -6.55 9.69 -15.10
N ILE A 301 -6.07 8.50 -14.74
CA ILE A 301 -6.80 7.48 -13.98
C ILE A 301 -5.83 6.71 -13.11
N GLY A 302 -6.29 6.33 -11.93
CA GLY A 302 -5.49 5.63 -10.96
C GLY A 302 -6.32 5.03 -9.84
N PHE A 303 -5.63 4.43 -8.88
CA PHE A 303 -6.22 3.98 -7.62
C PHE A 303 -5.23 4.11 -6.49
N ALA A 304 -5.76 4.05 -5.27
CA ALA A 304 -4.96 3.86 -4.09
C ALA A 304 -5.57 2.84 -3.14
N MET A 305 -4.70 2.19 -2.38
CA MET A 305 -4.99 1.11 -1.43
C MET A 305 -4.20 1.32 -0.14
N GLY A 306 -4.84 1.08 1.00
CA GLY A 306 -4.16 1.07 2.29
C GLY A 306 -3.48 -0.27 2.54
N MET A 307 -2.15 -0.27 2.71
CA MET A 307 -1.36 -1.49 2.90
C MET A 307 -1.73 -2.21 4.20
N GLU A 308 -2.02 -1.47 5.28
CA GLU A 308 -2.48 -2.06 6.54
C GLU A 308 -3.79 -2.82 6.34
N ARG A 309 -4.73 -2.25 5.58
CA ARG A 309 -6.04 -2.90 5.32
C ARG A 309 -5.88 -4.17 4.50
N LEU A 310 -5.01 -4.14 3.49
CA LEU A 310 -4.70 -5.32 2.68
C LEU A 310 -4.08 -6.44 3.52
N ILE A 311 -3.07 -6.12 4.34
CA ILE A 311 -2.41 -7.11 5.21
C ILE A 311 -3.38 -7.64 6.27
N MET A 312 -4.24 -6.78 6.82
CA MET A 312 -5.29 -7.22 7.75
C MET A 312 -6.31 -8.17 7.09
N GLU A 313 -6.64 -7.97 5.81
CA GLU A 313 -7.51 -8.88 5.05
C GLU A 313 -6.85 -10.23 4.80
N LEU A 314 -5.54 -10.24 4.56
CA LEU A 314 -4.77 -11.49 4.45
C LEU A 314 -4.72 -12.23 5.78
N ASP A 315 -4.45 -11.52 6.87
CA ASP A 315 -4.39 -12.08 8.21
C ASP A 315 -5.73 -12.65 8.67
N SER A 316 -6.85 -11.99 8.38
CA SER A 316 -8.20 -12.50 8.75
C SER A 316 -8.57 -13.79 8.02
N ARG A 317 -7.87 -14.13 6.94
CA ARG A 317 -8.03 -15.37 6.17
C ARG A 317 -7.01 -16.44 6.52
N ASN A 318 -6.16 -16.20 7.53
CA ASN A 318 -5.03 -17.06 7.87
C ASN A 318 -4.09 -17.32 6.68
N PHE A 319 -3.88 -16.30 5.84
CA PHE A 319 -2.92 -16.38 4.75
C PHE A 319 -1.52 -16.72 5.30
N VAL A 320 -0.87 -17.72 4.71
CA VAL A 320 0.46 -18.16 5.14
C VAL A 320 1.52 -17.38 4.37
N PHE A 321 2.05 -16.35 5.01
CA PHE A 321 3.17 -15.60 4.47
C PHE A 321 4.46 -16.43 4.51
N PRO A 322 5.36 -16.31 3.52
CA PRO A 322 6.69 -16.88 3.61
C PRO A 322 7.44 -16.31 4.82
N GLU A 323 7.79 -17.21 5.76
CA GLU A 323 8.56 -16.85 6.94
C GLU A 323 9.95 -16.30 6.54
N PRO A 324 10.47 -15.30 7.27
CA PRO A 324 11.80 -14.76 7.00
C PRO A 324 12.86 -15.85 7.20
N GLU A 325 13.93 -15.80 6.41
CA GLU A 325 15.04 -16.75 6.53
C GLU A 325 15.57 -16.76 7.97
N GLN A 326 15.61 -17.93 8.61
CA GLN A 326 16.12 -18.07 9.97
C GLN A 326 17.65 -17.92 10.01
N LEU A 327 18.22 -17.80 11.21
CA LEU A 327 19.67 -17.75 11.37
C LEU A 327 20.27 -19.07 10.86
N LYS A 328 21.06 -19.02 9.78
CA LYS A 328 21.63 -20.22 9.17
C LYS A 328 22.71 -20.83 10.04
N LEU A 329 23.63 -20.01 10.57
CA LEU A 329 24.72 -20.48 11.40
C LEU A 329 24.93 -19.59 12.62
N PHE A 330 25.03 -20.21 13.80
CA PHE A 330 25.61 -19.58 14.97
C PHE A 330 27.03 -20.12 15.24
N ILE A 331 28.02 -19.25 15.41
CA ILE A 331 29.41 -19.65 15.69
C ILE A 331 29.70 -19.40 17.18
N ALA A 332 29.78 -20.48 17.94
CA ALA A 332 30.12 -20.48 19.34
C ALA A 332 31.64 -20.51 19.53
N SER A 333 32.15 -19.68 20.43
CA SER A 333 33.59 -19.61 20.75
C SER A 333 33.87 -20.11 22.17
N VAL A 334 34.98 -20.81 22.34
CA VAL A 334 35.55 -21.22 23.63
C VAL A 334 36.93 -20.57 23.78
N GLY A 335 37.16 -19.84 24.87
CA GLY A 335 38.40 -19.09 25.07
C GLY A 335 38.28 -17.60 24.73
N ASN A 336 39.26 -16.80 25.15
CA ASN A 336 39.28 -15.35 24.87
C ASN A 336 39.98 -15.01 23.55
N GLU A 337 40.99 -15.80 23.14
CA GLU A 337 41.77 -15.54 21.93
C GLU A 337 41.00 -15.92 20.65
N THR A 338 40.17 -16.96 20.70
CA THR A 338 39.30 -17.40 19.59
C THR A 338 38.24 -16.39 19.15
N LYS A 339 37.89 -15.42 20.00
CA LYS A 339 36.81 -14.46 19.71
C LYS A 339 37.12 -13.60 18.48
N HIS A 340 38.37 -13.18 18.30
CA HIS A 340 38.77 -12.39 17.13
C HIS A 340 38.71 -13.21 15.85
N PHE A 341 39.18 -14.46 15.91
CA PHE A 341 39.10 -15.40 14.79
C PHE A 341 37.64 -15.66 14.39
N VAL A 342 36.78 -15.99 15.37
CA VAL A 342 35.35 -16.24 15.14
C VAL A 342 34.64 -15.01 14.56
N SER A 343 34.96 -13.81 15.04
CA SER A 343 34.43 -12.56 14.47
C SER A 343 34.84 -12.39 12.99
N SER A 344 36.12 -12.64 12.67
CA SER A 344 36.63 -12.59 11.30
C SER A 344 35.95 -13.62 10.38
N LEU A 345 35.82 -14.87 10.83
CA LEU A 345 35.13 -15.94 10.10
C LEU A 345 33.65 -15.59 9.86
N THR A 346 32.97 -15.08 10.89
CA THR A 346 31.57 -14.63 10.79
C THR A 346 31.43 -13.53 9.74
N TYR A 347 32.34 -12.54 9.74
CA TYR A 347 32.36 -11.48 8.73
C TYR A 347 32.56 -12.02 7.31
N MET A 348 33.51 -12.93 7.12
CA MET A 348 33.77 -13.57 5.83
C MET A 348 32.55 -14.31 5.29
N LEU A 349 31.84 -15.07 6.13
CA LEU A 349 30.62 -15.78 5.73
C LEU A 349 29.48 -14.80 5.38
N ARG A 350 29.28 -13.75 6.18
CA ARG A 350 28.28 -12.70 5.90
C ARG A 350 28.53 -12.02 4.55
N ARG A 351 29.80 -11.74 4.21
CA ARG A 351 30.17 -11.18 2.90
C ARG A 351 29.84 -12.10 1.72
N LYS A 352 29.73 -13.41 1.97
CA LYS A 352 29.29 -14.40 0.98
C LYS A 352 27.78 -14.65 1.03
N GLY A 353 27.01 -13.83 1.75
CA GLY A 353 25.55 -13.91 1.82
C GLY A 353 25.01 -14.89 2.87
N ILE A 354 25.85 -15.47 3.72
CA ILE A 354 25.37 -16.38 4.79
C ILE A 354 24.81 -15.56 5.95
N LYS A 355 23.55 -15.79 6.31
CA LYS A 355 22.94 -15.26 7.54
C LYS A 355 23.50 -15.97 8.77
N CYS A 356 24.56 -15.41 9.37
CA CYS A 356 25.21 -15.99 10.53
C CYS A 356 25.54 -14.99 11.65
N GLN A 357 25.77 -15.51 12.86
CA GLN A 357 26.05 -14.74 14.06
C GLN A 357 26.99 -15.47 14.99
N ASN A 358 27.80 -14.73 15.72
CA ASN A 358 28.62 -15.22 16.83
C ASN A 358 28.22 -14.55 18.14
N ASP A 359 28.71 -15.10 19.27
CA ASP A 359 28.57 -14.42 20.55
C ASP A 359 29.47 -13.18 20.61
N VAL A 360 28.87 -12.07 21.03
CA VAL A 360 29.56 -10.78 21.27
C VAL A 360 29.32 -10.26 22.68
N SER A 361 28.71 -11.07 23.56
CA SER A 361 28.38 -10.65 24.94
C SER A 361 29.19 -11.39 26.00
N GLY A 362 30.21 -12.16 25.59
CA GLY A 362 31.09 -12.89 26.51
C GLY A 362 30.37 -14.03 27.24
N ARG A 363 29.36 -14.64 26.62
CA ARG A 363 28.59 -15.74 27.22
C ARG A 363 29.45 -17.00 27.35
N SER A 364 29.20 -17.79 28.38
CA SER A 364 29.76 -19.15 28.46
C SER A 364 29.23 -20.03 27.33
N LEU A 365 29.95 -21.09 26.93
CA LEU A 365 29.54 -21.97 25.84
C LEU A 365 28.10 -22.49 26.01
N LYS A 366 27.73 -22.96 27.22
CA LYS A 366 26.36 -23.41 27.52
C LYS A 366 25.32 -22.31 27.30
N ALA A 367 25.63 -21.06 27.64
CA ALA A 367 24.75 -19.92 27.41
C ALA A 367 24.71 -19.53 25.92
N GLN A 368 25.82 -19.66 25.18
CA GLN A 368 25.87 -19.48 23.73
C GLN A 368 24.98 -20.51 23.01
N MET A 369 25.05 -21.79 23.37
CA MET A 369 24.20 -22.85 22.81
C MET A 369 22.70 -22.55 23.04
N LYS A 370 22.33 -22.15 24.26
CA LYS A 370 20.95 -21.74 24.58
C LYS A 370 20.52 -20.49 23.80
N TYR A 371 21.45 -19.57 23.53
CA TYR A 371 21.18 -18.37 22.77
C TYR A 371 20.96 -18.69 21.28
N ALA A 372 21.79 -19.56 20.70
CA ALA A 372 21.61 -20.07 19.34
C ALA A 372 20.27 -20.78 19.15
N ASP A 373 19.88 -21.61 20.12
CA ASP A 373 18.58 -22.30 20.16
C ASP A 373 17.40 -21.31 20.19
N LYS A 374 17.44 -20.30 21.06
CA LYS A 374 16.42 -19.23 21.11
C LYS A 374 16.32 -18.40 19.83
N MET A 375 17.41 -18.28 19.07
CA MET A 375 17.42 -17.62 17.76
C MET A 375 16.99 -18.56 16.61
N ASN A 376 16.62 -19.80 16.93
CA ASN A 376 16.31 -20.86 15.95
C ASN A 376 17.43 -21.02 14.91
N ALA A 377 18.69 -21.03 15.36
CA ALA A 377 19.83 -21.26 14.48
C ALA A 377 19.74 -22.65 13.85
N ARG A 378 19.84 -22.75 12.52
CA ARG A 378 19.82 -24.05 11.82
C ARG A 378 21.04 -24.90 12.17
N TYR A 379 22.21 -24.26 12.21
CA TYR A 379 23.47 -24.89 12.60
C TYR A 379 24.15 -24.14 13.73
N VAL A 380 24.94 -24.86 14.52
CA VAL A 380 25.90 -24.29 15.45
C VAL A 380 27.29 -24.85 15.16
N LEU A 381 28.27 -23.97 14.97
CA LEU A 381 29.68 -24.32 14.86
C LEU A 381 30.38 -23.98 16.17
N VAL A 382 31.04 -24.94 16.80
CA VAL A 382 31.84 -24.71 18.02
C VAL A 382 33.32 -24.63 17.66
N ILE A 383 33.98 -23.55 18.10
CA ILE A 383 35.41 -23.30 17.85
C ILE A 383 36.10 -22.93 19.18
N GLY A 384 37.07 -23.74 19.60
CA GLY A 384 38.06 -23.42 20.63
C GLY A 384 39.46 -23.22 20.04
N ASP A 385 40.47 -23.08 20.90
CA ASP A 385 41.85 -22.82 20.46
C ASP A 385 42.42 -24.00 19.64
N GLU A 386 42.04 -25.24 19.98
CA GLU A 386 42.43 -26.44 19.23
C GLU A 386 41.82 -26.48 17.82
N GLU A 387 40.54 -26.15 17.70
CA GLU A 387 39.82 -26.07 16.43
C GLU A 387 40.45 -25.05 15.48
N VAL A 388 40.82 -23.87 16.01
CA VAL A 388 41.54 -22.86 15.23
C VAL A 388 42.89 -23.39 14.76
N ALA A 389 43.67 -24.03 15.65
CA ALA A 389 44.98 -24.57 15.30
C ALA A 389 44.91 -25.68 14.24
N LYS A 390 43.84 -26.49 14.24
CA LYS A 390 43.63 -27.58 13.28
C LYS A 390 42.91 -27.13 11.99
N ASN A 391 42.45 -25.88 11.92
CA ASN A 391 41.58 -25.39 10.84
C ASN A 391 40.29 -26.25 10.68
N GLU A 392 39.76 -26.74 11.79
CA GLU A 392 38.57 -27.60 11.84
C GLU A 392 37.56 -27.06 12.85
N GLY A 393 36.27 -27.36 12.68
CA GLY A 393 35.26 -27.02 13.67
C GLY A 393 34.13 -28.04 13.71
N SER A 394 33.44 -28.11 14.84
CA SER A 394 32.33 -29.04 15.06
C SER A 394 31.01 -28.39 14.67
N LEU A 395 30.47 -28.75 13.50
CA LEU A 395 29.21 -28.24 12.97
C LEU A 395 28.07 -29.16 13.38
N LYS A 396 27.19 -28.67 14.23
CA LYS A 396 25.98 -29.35 14.70
C LYS A 396 24.76 -28.84 13.96
N ASN A 397 23.95 -29.76 13.41
CA ASN A 397 22.61 -29.47 12.95
C ASN A 397 21.66 -29.43 14.16
N MET A 398 20.98 -28.30 14.37
CA MET A 398 20.14 -28.10 15.55
C MET A 398 18.79 -28.82 15.45
N LYS A 399 18.36 -29.19 14.23
CA LYS A 399 17.12 -29.94 14.00
C LYS A 399 17.31 -31.45 14.19
N THR A 400 18.39 -32.02 13.65
CA THR A 400 18.64 -33.47 13.74
C THR A 400 19.50 -33.85 14.94
N GLY A 401 20.28 -32.91 15.48
CA GLY A 401 21.28 -33.16 16.52
C GLY A 401 22.59 -33.74 15.99
N GLU A 402 22.67 -34.10 14.71
CA GLU A 402 23.87 -34.63 14.07
C GLU A 402 25.00 -33.62 14.11
N THR A 403 26.21 -34.11 14.34
CA THR A 403 27.41 -33.29 14.43
C THR A 403 28.46 -33.85 13.49
N LYS A 404 29.05 -32.98 12.66
CA LYS A 404 30.15 -33.33 11.75
C LYS A 404 31.32 -32.36 11.92
N THR A 405 32.52 -32.87 11.75
CA THR A 405 33.73 -32.03 11.68
C THR A 405 33.81 -31.42 10.29
N VAL A 406 34.03 -30.10 10.21
CA VAL A 406 34.19 -29.36 8.95
C VAL A 406 35.47 -28.55 8.95
N ALA A 407 36.12 -28.44 7.81
CA ALA A 407 37.27 -27.55 7.64
C ALA A 407 36.79 -26.09 7.59
N LEU A 408 37.43 -25.21 8.36
CA LEU A 408 36.94 -23.83 8.55
C LEU A 408 37.09 -22.98 7.28
N ASP A 409 38.13 -23.24 6.48
CA ASP A 409 38.37 -22.65 5.16
C ASP A 409 37.34 -23.08 4.10
N ARG A 410 36.68 -24.24 4.30
CA ARG A 410 35.62 -24.78 3.42
C ARG A 410 34.21 -24.67 3.98
N LEU A 411 34.04 -23.96 5.09
CA LEU A 411 32.77 -23.86 5.79
C LEU A 411 31.67 -23.25 4.92
N TYR A 412 32.01 -22.34 4.03
CA TYR A 412 31.04 -21.76 3.10
C TYR A 412 30.47 -22.81 2.14
N GLU A 413 31.33 -23.62 1.51
CA GLU A 413 30.94 -24.67 0.58
C GLU A 413 30.06 -25.72 1.28
N GLU A 414 30.39 -26.10 2.51
CA GLU A 414 29.59 -27.02 3.33
C GLU A 414 28.18 -26.49 3.60
N LEU A 415 28.06 -25.18 3.91
CA LEU A 415 26.77 -24.55 4.21
C LEU A 415 25.85 -24.41 2.99
N ILE A 416 26.40 -24.33 1.77
CA ILE A 416 25.61 -24.23 0.52
C ILE A 416 25.28 -25.61 -0.07
N GLN A 417 26.17 -26.60 0.08
CA GLN A 417 25.92 -27.95 -0.45
C GLN A 417 24.77 -28.66 0.26
N GLU A 418 24.59 -28.43 1.56
CA GLU A 418 23.43 -28.99 2.29
C GLU A 418 22.09 -28.43 1.81
N GLU A 419 22.04 -27.20 1.27
CA GLU A 419 20.82 -26.66 0.67
C GLU A 419 20.47 -27.33 -0.65
N CYS A 420 21.45 -27.59 -1.51
CA CYS A 420 21.21 -28.23 -2.80
C CYS A 420 20.64 -29.65 -2.63
N LYS A 421 21.06 -30.39 -1.60
CA LYS A 421 20.50 -31.72 -1.26
C LYS A 421 19.07 -31.68 -0.72
N ILE A 422 18.67 -30.57 -0.11
CA ILE A 422 17.30 -30.37 0.39
C ILE A 422 16.38 -29.91 -0.74
N CYS A 423 16.84 -29.03 -1.64
CA CYS A 423 16.09 -28.59 -2.82
C CYS A 423 15.84 -29.72 -3.85
N GLN A 424 16.61 -30.81 -3.83
CA GLN A 424 16.38 -31.99 -4.67
C GLN A 424 15.40 -33.01 -4.06
N LYS A 425 14.91 -32.78 -2.83
CA LYS A 425 13.99 -33.67 -2.11
C LYS A 425 12.58 -33.08 -1.88
N ILE A 426 12.34 -31.89 -2.42
CA ILE A 426 11.02 -31.24 -2.51
C ILE A 426 10.70 -31.16 -4.00
#